data_AF-A0A3C2CK95-F1
#
_entry.id   AF-A0A3C2CK95-F1
#
_cell.length_a   1.000
_cell.length_b   1.000
_cell.length_c   1.000
_cell.angle_alpha   90.00
_cell.angle_beta   90.00
_cell.angle_gamma   90.00
#
_symmetry.space_group_name_H-M   'P 1'
#
loop_
_entity.id
_entity.type
_entity.pdbx_description
1 polymer ?
#
loop_
_entity_poly.entity_id
_entity_poly.type
_entity_poly.pdbx_seq_one_letter_code
_entity_poly.pdbx_strand_id
1 'polypeptide(L)'
;VTSIEQQKPQRLIQSLIAITPAIIAGFYTILSEPQKLQTAEGFIASISPKELLDSGNEPIEVLRMVFDKGATTFIIMICILTSWITIKNRSSRLVLLAGPIVVFLGFFTPGILDVMNEIGDADAVAWRTLWVLPLPAMVGLVLIAPRAGIRGAPVITSTIVVATFLLLGTPITSSDNREAEIVWPPTYDLPQPEQQSASSLIEIVGPGGIVAGPENVDFSVSVLTTKVRSVNPRSAYLTGRHVGEEFLSDERLILSRGLETGRSEYGTESFENALR
;
A
#
# COMPACT_ATOMS: atom_id res chain seq x y z
N VAL A 1 -48.80 -0.92 -14.60
CA VAL A 1 -47.39 -0.47 -14.64
C VAL A 1 -46.98 -0.18 -13.21
N THR A 2 -46.15 -1.05 -12.62
CA THR A 2 -45.89 -1.09 -11.16
C THR A 2 -44.88 -0.01 -10.76
N SER A 3 -45.07 0.57 -9.57
CA SER A 3 -44.32 1.70 -8.99
C SER A 3 -42.79 1.55 -8.89
N ILE A 4 -42.26 0.36 -9.21
CA ILE A 4 -40.83 0.04 -9.22
C ILE A 4 -40.13 0.61 -10.48
N GLU A 5 -40.82 0.70 -11.62
CA GLU A 5 -40.22 1.26 -12.84
C GLU A 5 -40.03 2.78 -12.78
N GLN A 6 -40.91 3.49 -12.08
CA GLN A 6 -40.81 4.96 -11.92
C GLN A 6 -39.66 5.39 -11.00
N GLN A 7 -39.17 4.54 -10.09
CA GLN A 7 -38.05 4.87 -9.18
C GLN A 7 -36.66 4.57 -9.75
N LYS A 8 -36.58 3.83 -10.86
CA LYS A 8 -35.33 3.46 -11.52
C LYS A 8 -34.48 4.67 -11.98
N PRO A 9 -35.05 5.74 -12.59
CA PRO A 9 -34.26 6.91 -12.98
C PRO A 9 -33.78 7.72 -11.77
N GLN A 10 -34.58 7.85 -10.71
CA GLN A 10 -34.18 8.58 -9.50
C GLN A 10 -33.01 7.90 -8.77
N ARG A 11 -32.98 6.57 -8.71
CA ARG A 11 -31.85 5.83 -8.11
C ARG A 11 -30.57 5.95 -8.94
N LEU A 12 -30.68 5.91 -10.27
CA LEU A 12 -29.54 6.16 -11.16
C LEU A 12 -28.97 7.57 -11.00
N ILE A 13 -29.83 8.58 -10.87
CA ILE A 13 -29.43 9.96 -10.63
C ILE A 13 -28.74 10.10 -9.26
N GLN A 14 -29.28 9.48 -8.20
CA GLN A 14 -28.65 9.48 -6.87
C GLN A 14 -27.31 8.76 -6.86
N SER A 15 -27.17 7.63 -7.56
CA SER A 15 -25.88 6.95 -7.72
C SER A 15 -24.89 7.78 -8.53
N LEU A 16 -25.34 8.46 -9.59
CA LEU A 16 -24.51 9.41 -10.35
C LEU A 16 -24.00 10.54 -9.46
N ILE A 17 -24.87 11.15 -8.66
CA ILE A 17 -24.51 12.22 -7.71
C ILE A 17 -23.51 11.70 -6.67
N ALA A 18 -23.69 10.48 -6.15
CA ALA A 18 -22.78 9.90 -5.16
C ALA A 18 -21.38 9.60 -5.72
N ILE A 19 -21.27 9.28 -7.01
CA ILE A 19 -19.99 8.99 -7.67
C ILE A 19 -19.35 10.26 -8.27
N THR A 20 -20.13 11.35 -8.42
CA THR A 20 -19.68 12.63 -9.00
C THR A 20 -18.43 13.21 -8.32
N PRO A 21 -18.29 13.24 -6.98
CA PRO A 21 -17.07 13.74 -6.34
C PRO A 21 -15.83 12.89 -6.65
N ALA A 22 -15.97 11.57 -6.75
CA ALA A 22 -14.87 10.67 -7.10
C ALA A 22 -14.47 10.81 -8.57
N ILE A 23 -15.45 11.01 -9.47
CA ILE A 23 -15.22 11.31 -10.89
C ILE A 23 -14.53 12.67 -11.02
N ILE A 24 -15.01 13.72 -10.35
CA ILE A 24 -14.40 15.05 -10.37
C ILE A 24 -12.99 15.01 -9.79
N ALA A 25 -12.75 14.29 -8.70
CA ALA A 25 -11.40 14.13 -8.13
C ALA A 25 -10.46 13.40 -9.09
N GLY A 26 -10.92 12.31 -9.73
CA GLY A 26 -10.15 11.56 -10.72
C GLY A 26 -9.89 12.35 -12.01
N PHE A 27 -10.85 13.14 -12.47
CA PHE A 27 -10.64 14.02 -13.63
C PHE A 27 -9.80 15.25 -13.28
N TYR A 28 -9.89 15.77 -12.05
CA TYR A 28 -9.06 16.89 -11.60
C TYR A 28 -7.58 16.50 -11.60
N THR A 29 -7.22 15.31 -11.13
CA THR A 29 -5.84 14.78 -11.21
C THR A 29 -5.35 14.61 -12.65
N ILE A 30 -6.23 14.29 -13.58
CA ILE A 30 -5.90 14.11 -15.00
C ILE A 30 -5.78 15.47 -15.72
N LEU A 31 -6.63 16.44 -15.37
CA LEU A 31 -6.69 17.77 -15.98
C LEU A 31 -5.67 18.74 -15.39
N SER A 32 -5.19 18.51 -14.17
CA SER A 32 -4.18 19.37 -13.54
C SER A 32 -2.80 19.24 -14.19
N GLU A 33 -2.49 18.10 -14.81
CA GLU A 33 -1.18 17.82 -15.42
C GLU A 33 -1.31 17.12 -16.79
N PRO A 34 -1.85 17.78 -17.83
CA PRO A 34 -2.13 17.17 -19.13
C PRO A 34 -0.86 16.67 -19.86
N GLN A 35 0.32 17.16 -19.47
CA GLN A 35 1.61 16.69 -20.00
C GLN A 35 1.89 15.23 -19.62
N LYS A 36 1.46 14.77 -18.45
CA LYS A 36 1.62 13.37 -18.01
C LYS A 36 0.79 12.39 -18.85
N LEU A 37 -0.29 12.87 -19.47
CA LEU A 37 -1.18 12.06 -20.32
C LEU A 37 -0.53 11.74 -21.67
N GLN A 38 0.16 12.71 -22.28
CA GLN A 38 0.97 12.48 -23.49
C GLN A 38 2.18 11.59 -23.21
N THR A 39 2.84 11.77 -22.07
CA THR A 39 3.92 10.88 -21.62
C THR A 39 3.42 9.46 -21.41
N ALA A 40 2.24 9.30 -20.81
CA ALA A 40 1.61 8.00 -20.59
C ALA A 40 1.15 7.30 -21.88
N GLU A 41 0.60 8.03 -22.86
CA GLU A 41 0.27 7.46 -24.17
C GLU A 41 1.53 7.00 -24.93
N GLY A 42 2.59 7.82 -24.90
CA GLY A 42 3.90 7.46 -25.45
C GLY A 42 4.52 6.25 -24.74
N PHE A 43 4.39 6.19 -23.42
CA PHE A 43 4.84 5.09 -22.58
C PHE A 43 4.09 3.79 -22.89
N ILE A 44 2.75 3.80 -22.87
CA ILE A 44 1.91 2.64 -23.20
C ILE A 44 2.20 2.13 -24.62
N ALA A 45 2.48 3.02 -25.58
CA ALA A 45 2.86 2.65 -26.94
C ALA A 45 4.29 2.08 -27.05
N SER A 46 5.18 2.40 -26.10
CA SER A 46 6.58 1.97 -26.08
C SER A 46 6.84 0.67 -25.30
N ILE A 47 5.92 0.28 -24.41
CA ILE A 47 6.09 -0.89 -23.54
C ILE A 47 5.95 -2.19 -24.33
N SER A 48 6.97 -3.05 -24.24
CA SER A 48 6.86 -4.42 -24.73
C SER A 48 6.07 -5.30 -23.73
N PRO A 49 5.25 -6.27 -24.17
CA PRO A 49 4.54 -7.19 -23.27
C PRO A 49 5.46 -7.97 -22.32
N LYS A 50 6.74 -8.12 -22.69
CA LYS A 50 7.76 -8.80 -21.90
C LYS A 50 8.21 -7.94 -20.71
N GLU A 51 8.38 -6.63 -20.91
CA GLU A 51 8.72 -5.69 -19.83
C GLU A 51 7.55 -5.44 -18.87
N LEU A 52 6.31 -5.49 -19.38
CA LEU A 52 5.11 -5.42 -18.54
C LEU A 52 5.03 -6.60 -17.55
N LEU A 53 5.45 -7.79 -17.99
CA LEU A 53 5.47 -9.02 -17.19
C LEU A 53 6.68 -9.13 -16.24
N ASP A 54 7.68 -8.28 -16.42
CA ASP A 54 8.93 -8.21 -15.64
C ASP A 54 8.93 -6.99 -14.69
N SER A 55 7.77 -6.68 -14.08
CA SER A 55 7.66 -5.56 -13.15
C SER A 55 8.21 -5.97 -11.78
N GLY A 56 9.23 -5.25 -11.28
CA GLY A 56 9.87 -5.51 -9.97
C GLY A 56 8.94 -5.44 -8.75
N ASN A 57 7.72 -4.92 -8.92
CA ASN A 57 6.65 -4.97 -7.94
C ASN A 57 5.81 -6.24 -8.15
N GLU A 58 6.27 -7.38 -7.62
CA GLU A 58 5.50 -8.62 -7.74
C GLU A 58 4.12 -8.48 -7.05
N PRO A 59 2.99 -8.65 -7.77
CA PRO A 59 1.65 -8.50 -7.18
C PRO A 59 1.39 -9.43 -5.98
N ILE A 60 2.09 -10.56 -5.94
CA ILE A 60 2.01 -11.53 -4.85
C ILE A 60 2.57 -10.96 -3.53
N GLU A 61 3.60 -10.13 -3.60
CA GLU A 61 4.24 -9.53 -2.42
C GLU A 61 3.37 -8.40 -1.87
N VAL A 62 2.71 -7.62 -2.73
CA VAL A 62 1.69 -6.64 -2.32
C VAL A 62 0.53 -7.33 -1.60
N LEU A 63 0.10 -8.50 -2.07
CA LEU A 63 -0.94 -9.26 -1.36
C LEU A 63 -0.50 -9.81 -0.03
N ARG A 64 0.73 -10.35 0.05
CA ARG A 64 1.29 -10.80 1.33
C ARG A 64 1.43 -9.64 2.30
N MET A 65 1.80 -8.46 1.81
CA MET A 65 1.86 -7.24 2.60
C MET A 65 0.47 -6.78 3.08
N VAL A 66 -0.54 -6.84 2.23
CA VAL A 66 -1.90 -6.33 2.53
C VAL A 66 -2.73 -7.30 3.36
N PHE A 67 -2.72 -8.58 3.01
CA PHE A 67 -3.57 -9.60 3.62
C PHE A 67 -2.87 -10.43 4.69
N ASP A 68 -1.55 -10.26 4.86
CA ASP A 68 -0.70 -11.04 5.76
C ASP A 68 -0.80 -12.57 5.51
N LYS A 69 -0.10 -13.38 6.31
CA LYS A 69 -0.20 -14.83 6.30
C LYS A 69 -1.04 -15.29 7.51
N GLY A 70 -2.32 -15.62 7.32
CA GLY A 70 -3.10 -16.14 8.46
C GLY A 70 -4.57 -16.45 8.22
N ALA A 71 -5.25 -16.86 9.29
CA ALA A 71 -6.69 -17.17 9.29
C ALA A 71 -7.56 -15.94 8.96
N THR A 72 -7.10 -14.74 9.30
CA THR A 72 -7.74 -13.45 8.98
C THR A 72 -7.82 -13.22 7.47
N THR A 73 -6.77 -13.55 6.73
CA THR A 73 -6.73 -13.52 5.25
C THR A 73 -7.87 -14.34 4.65
N PHE A 74 -8.09 -15.56 5.15
CA PHE A 74 -9.16 -16.43 4.67
C PHE A 74 -10.55 -15.85 4.94
N ILE A 75 -10.77 -15.25 6.11
CA ILE A 75 -12.03 -14.61 6.46
C ILE A 75 -12.32 -13.44 5.49
N ILE A 76 -11.32 -12.63 5.21
CA ILE A 76 -11.44 -11.50 4.28
C ILE A 76 -11.75 -12.02 2.87
N MET A 77 -11.05 -13.06 2.39
CA MET A 77 -11.31 -13.68 1.09
C MET A 77 -12.74 -14.25 0.98
N ILE A 78 -13.21 -14.94 2.03
CA ILE A 78 -14.59 -15.42 2.07
C ILE A 78 -15.57 -14.25 1.97
N CYS A 79 -15.33 -13.16 2.70
CA CYS A 79 -16.20 -11.99 2.64
C CYS A 79 -16.25 -11.37 1.24
N ILE A 80 -15.12 -11.21 0.56
CA ILE A 80 -15.07 -10.71 -0.82
C ILE A 80 -15.87 -11.62 -1.74
N LEU A 81 -15.57 -12.92 -1.72
CA LEU A 81 -16.14 -13.91 -2.63
C LEU A 81 -17.63 -14.18 -2.38
N THR A 82 -18.15 -13.86 -1.19
CA THR A 82 -19.55 -14.12 -0.83
C THR A 82 -20.40 -12.85 -0.69
N SER A 83 -19.80 -11.66 -0.68
CA SER A 83 -20.51 -10.38 -0.53
C SER A 83 -21.64 -10.18 -1.53
N TRP A 84 -21.46 -10.60 -2.79
CA TRP A 84 -22.47 -10.50 -3.85
C TRP A 84 -23.76 -11.31 -3.57
N ILE A 85 -23.67 -12.39 -2.77
CA ILE A 85 -24.82 -13.24 -2.40
C ILE A 85 -25.78 -12.47 -1.47
N THR A 86 -25.24 -11.54 -0.68
CA THR A 86 -26.02 -10.79 0.31
C THR A 86 -27.00 -9.79 -0.31
N ILE A 87 -26.77 -9.40 -1.57
CA ILE A 87 -27.56 -8.38 -2.25
C ILE A 87 -28.59 -9.01 -3.20
N LYS A 88 -29.86 -8.71 -2.96
CA LYS A 88 -30.98 -9.17 -3.81
C LYS A 88 -31.08 -8.44 -5.16
N ASN A 89 -30.64 -7.18 -5.22
CA ASN A 89 -30.72 -6.37 -6.45
C ASN A 89 -29.62 -6.74 -7.45
N ARG A 90 -30.01 -7.15 -8.66
CA ARG A 90 -29.11 -7.54 -9.76
C ARG A 90 -28.09 -6.44 -10.11
N SER A 91 -28.50 -5.17 -10.16
CA SER A 91 -27.60 -4.07 -10.53
C SER A 91 -26.52 -3.83 -9.48
N SER A 92 -26.91 -3.80 -8.20
CA SER A 92 -25.97 -3.63 -7.09
C SER A 92 -25.03 -4.83 -6.94
N ARG A 93 -25.52 -6.04 -7.24
CA ARG A 93 -24.72 -7.27 -7.28
C ARG A 93 -23.65 -7.25 -8.38
N LEU A 94 -23.99 -6.70 -9.55
CA LEU A 94 -23.03 -6.52 -10.63
C LEU A 94 -21.95 -5.50 -10.28
N VAL A 95 -22.30 -4.41 -9.59
CA VAL A 95 -21.31 -3.43 -9.09
C VAL A 95 -20.37 -4.07 -8.07
N LEU A 96 -20.89 -4.88 -7.13
CA LEU A 96 -20.07 -5.61 -6.16
C LEU A 96 -19.19 -6.70 -6.76
N LEU A 97 -19.55 -7.25 -7.92
CA LEU A 97 -18.68 -8.19 -8.64
C LEU A 97 -17.65 -7.43 -9.48
N ALA A 98 -18.09 -6.38 -10.18
CA ALA A 98 -17.23 -5.57 -11.04
C ALA A 98 -16.15 -4.83 -10.26
N GLY A 99 -16.46 -4.29 -9.07
CA GLY A 99 -15.48 -3.56 -8.24
C GLY A 99 -14.23 -4.40 -7.91
N PRO A 100 -14.37 -5.55 -7.25
CA PRO A 100 -13.28 -6.50 -7.04
C PRO A 100 -12.66 -6.93 -8.36
N ILE A 101 -13.44 -7.34 -9.35
CA ILE A 101 -12.87 -7.82 -10.62
C ILE A 101 -11.97 -6.75 -11.26
N VAL A 102 -12.39 -5.48 -11.30
CA VAL A 102 -11.60 -4.37 -11.84
C VAL A 102 -10.40 -4.04 -10.96
N VAL A 103 -10.56 -4.07 -9.63
CA VAL A 103 -9.46 -3.80 -8.69
C VAL A 103 -8.44 -4.94 -8.69
N PHE A 104 -8.88 -6.19 -8.59
CA PHE A 104 -8.04 -7.38 -8.69
C PHE A 104 -7.40 -7.48 -10.08
N LEU A 105 -8.13 -7.36 -11.20
CA LEU A 105 -7.49 -7.35 -12.53
C LEU A 105 -6.56 -6.15 -12.73
N GLY A 106 -6.94 -4.96 -12.26
CA GLY A 106 -6.12 -3.76 -12.32
C GLY A 106 -4.81 -3.93 -11.54
N PHE A 107 -4.90 -4.25 -10.26
CA PHE A 107 -3.72 -4.37 -9.40
C PHE A 107 -2.90 -5.63 -9.63
N PHE A 108 -3.47 -6.70 -10.18
CA PHE A 108 -2.77 -7.97 -10.39
C PHE A 108 -2.26 -8.17 -11.80
N THR A 109 -2.63 -7.30 -12.75
CA THR A 109 -1.94 -7.33 -14.04
C THR A 109 -0.55 -6.75 -13.81
N PRO A 110 0.52 -7.54 -14.05
CA PRO A 110 1.89 -7.04 -13.99
C PRO A 110 2.01 -5.74 -14.81
N GLY A 111 2.79 -4.78 -14.31
CA GLY A 111 3.03 -3.49 -14.99
C GLY A 111 1.89 -2.46 -14.97
N ILE A 112 0.67 -2.75 -14.47
CA ILE A 112 -0.36 -1.69 -14.30
C ILE A 112 0.05 -0.67 -13.24
N LEU A 113 0.71 -1.11 -12.15
CA LEU A 113 1.26 -0.21 -11.14
C LEU A 113 2.33 0.71 -11.73
N ASP A 114 3.14 0.22 -12.68
CA ASP A 114 4.13 1.03 -13.40
C ASP A 114 3.46 2.14 -14.22
N VAL A 115 2.38 1.82 -14.94
CA VAL A 115 1.58 2.81 -15.69
C VAL A 115 0.95 3.84 -14.75
N MET A 116 0.42 3.40 -13.61
CA MET A 116 -0.13 4.31 -12.60
C MET A 116 0.94 5.20 -11.97
N ASN A 117 2.15 4.68 -11.80
CA ASN A 117 3.28 5.44 -11.28
C ASN A 117 3.72 6.51 -12.28
N GLU A 118 3.87 6.18 -13.56
CA GLU A 118 4.23 7.13 -14.61
C GLU A 118 3.19 8.26 -14.76
N ILE A 119 1.91 7.94 -14.57
CA ILE A 119 0.80 8.91 -14.67
C ILE A 119 0.71 9.81 -13.44
N GLY A 120 1.16 9.37 -12.25
CA GLY A 120 0.78 10.05 -11.00
C GLY A 120 1.67 9.87 -9.78
N ASP A 121 2.91 9.37 -9.92
CA ASP A 121 3.79 9.00 -8.80
C ASP A 121 3.08 8.13 -7.74
N ALA A 122 2.13 7.31 -8.22
CA ALA A 122 1.10 6.73 -7.38
C ALA A 122 1.50 5.39 -6.74
N ASP A 123 2.70 4.86 -7.01
CA ASP A 123 3.08 3.50 -6.61
C ASP A 123 2.95 3.27 -5.09
N ALA A 124 3.39 4.25 -4.30
CA ALA A 124 3.35 4.19 -2.84
C ALA A 124 1.91 4.24 -2.25
N VAL A 125 0.91 4.70 -3.01
CA VAL A 125 -0.47 4.96 -2.53
C VAL A 125 -1.51 4.10 -3.25
N ALA A 126 -1.20 3.57 -4.43
CA ALA A 126 -2.14 2.81 -5.25
C ALA A 126 -2.70 1.60 -4.49
N TRP A 127 -1.85 0.85 -3.77
CA TRP A 127 -2.32 -0.27 -2.94
C TRP A 127 -3.31 0.15 -1.84
N ARG A 128 -3.30 1.42 -1.39
CA ARG A 128 -4.29 1.92 -0.41
C ARG A 128 -5.70 2.00 -1.00
N THR A 129 -5.84 2.09 -2.33
CA THR A 129 -7.17 2.07 -2.97
C THR A 129 -7.90 0.73 -2.79
N LEU A 130 -7.17 -0.37 -2.57
CA LEU A 130 -7.74 -1.67 -2.15
C LEU A 130 -8.56 -1.55 -0.86
N TRP A 131 -8.15 -0.64 0.04
CA TRP A 131 -8.80 -0.38 1.31
C TRP A 131 -9.92 0.65 1.21
N VAL A 132 -9.87 1.56 0.25
CA VAL A 132 -10.82 2.68 0.17
C VAL A 132 -12.18 2.27 -0.41
N LEU A 133 -12.26 1.28 -1.32
CA LEU A 133 -13.50 1.08 -2.10
C LEU A 133 -14.10 -0.34 -2.16
N PRO A 134 -13.36 -1.45 -2.19
CA PRO A 134 -13.99 -2.78 -2.18
C PRO A 134 -14.00 -3.47 -0.80
N LEU A 135 -12.89 -3.48 -0.06
CA LEU A 135 -12.71 -4.40 1.06
C LEU A 135 -13.62 -4.11 2.28
N PRO A 136 -13.61 -2.90 2.90
CA PRO A 136 -14.43 -2.65 4.09
C PRO A 136 -15.93 -2.73 3.79
N ALA A 137 -16.34 -2.27 2.61
CA ALA A 137 -17.74 -2.31 2.18
C ALA A 137 -18.25 -3.75 2.04
N MET A 138 -17.46 -4.66 1.46
CA MET A 138 -17.83 -6.07 1.29
C MET A 138 -17.89 -6.81 2.60
N VAL A 139 -16.90 -6.61 3.48
CA VAL A 139 -16.93 -7.16 4.84
C VAL A 139 -18.16 -6.66 5.58
N GLY A 140 -18.41 -5.35 5.56
CA GLY A 140 -19.59 -4.75 6.19
C GLY A 140 -20.90 -5.35 5.68
N LEU A 141 -21.05 -5.53 4.36
CA LEU A 141 -22.24 -6.12 3.75
C LEU A 141 -22.47 -7.58 4.19
N VAL A 142 -21.41 -8.38 4.28
CA VAL A 142 -21.50 -9.76 4.78
C VAL A 142 -21.88 -9.81 6.26
N LEU A 143 -21.35 -8.88 7.05
CA LEU A 143 -21.66 -8.77 8.47
C LEU A 143 -23.12 -8.37 8.72
N ILE A 144 -23.66 -7.41 7.96
CA ILE A 144 -25.03 -6.90 8.17
C ILE A 144 -26.12 -7.69 7.44
N ALA A 145 -25.74 -8.70 6.64
CA ALA A 145 -26.69 -9.46 5.83
C ALA A 145 -27.72 -10.20 6.70
N PRO A 146 -29.03 -10.03 6.43
CA PRO A 146 -30.06 -10.81 7.11
C PRO A 146 -29.97 -12.28 6.68
N ARG A 147 -29.97 -13.21 7.64
CA ARG A 147 -29.99 -14.66 7.38
C ARG A 147 -31.37 -15.23 7.67
N ALA A 148 -31.90 -15.99 6.72
CA ALA A 148 -33.21 -16.61 6.85
C ALA A 148 -33.24 -17.53 8.08
N GLY A 149 -34.25 -17.35 8.93
CA GLY A 149 -34.43 -18.17 10.15
C GLY A 149 -33.64 -17.72 11.39
N ILE A 150 -32.74 -16.73 11.29
CA ILE A 150 -31.91 -16.30 12.43
C ILE A 150 -32.17 -14.82 12.72
N ARG A 151 -32.98 -14.54 13.75
CA ARG A 151 -33.15 -13.18 14.28
C ARG A 151 -31.83 -12.74 14.93
N GLY A 152 -31.34 -11.55 14.57
CA GLY A 152 -30.07 -11.03 15.11
C GLY A 152 -28.81 -11.56 14.42
N ALA A 153 -28.92 -12.24 13.27
CA ALA A 153 -27.77 -12.70 12.50
C ALA A 153 -26.66 -11.63 12.29
N PRO A 154 -26.99 -10.34 12.07
CA PRO A 154 -25.96 -9.30 11.98
C PRO A 154 -25.13 -9.14 13.26
N VAL A 155 -25.81 -9.14 14.41
CA VAL A 155 -25.17 -9.01 15.73
C VAL A 155 -24.29 -10.23 15.97
N ILE A 156 -24.84 -11.43 15.79
CA ILE A 156 -24.10 -12.69 16.00
C ILE A 156 -22.85 -12.74 15.13
N THR A 157 -22.97 -12.41 13.84
CA THR A 157 -21.83 -12.47 12.90
C THR A 157 -20.76 -11.45 13.26
N SER A 158 -21.18 -10.22 13.59
CA SER A 158 -20.26 -9.16 14.00
C SER A 158 -19.54 -9.54 15.30
N THR A 159 -20.27 -10.08 16.28
CA THR A 159 -19.70 -10.58 17.54
C THR A 159 -18.71 -11.71 17.30
N ILE A 160 -19.02 -12.68 16.43
CA ILE A 160 -18.09 -13.75 16.08
C ILE A 160 -16.82 -13.17 15.44
N VAL A 161 -16.95 -12.24 14.51
CA VAL A 161 -15.78 -11.63 13.86
C VAL A 161 -14.93 -10.84 14.85
N VAL A 162 -15.53 -10.03 15.72
CA VAL A 162 -14.81 -9.32 16.79
C VAL A 162 -14.13 -10.30 17.74
N ALA A 163 -14.83 -11.35 18.18
CA ALA A 163 -14.26 -12.38 19.05
C ALA A 163 -13.08 -13.09 18.37
N THR A 164 -13.19 -13.42 17.08
CA THR A 164 -12.09 -14.00 16.31
C THR A 164 -10.89 -13.06 16.24
N PHE A 165 -11.09 -11.76 16.01
CA PHE A 165 -9.99 -10.79 16.05
C PHE A 165 -9.37 -10.64 17.43
N LEU A 166 -10.17 -10.70 18.50
CA LEU A 166 -9.66 -10.64 19.88
C LEU A 166 -8.89 -11.91 20.28
N LEU A 167 -9.24 -13.07 19.72
CA LEU A 167 -8.60 -14.36 20.04
C LEU A 167 -7.40 -14.68 19.15
N LEU A 168 -7.44 -14.29 17.87
CA LEU A 168 -6.42 -14.64 16.86
C LEU A 168 -5.60 -13.45 16.39
N GLY A 169 -6.09 -12.22 16.56
CA GLY A 169 -5.40 -11.03 16.12
C GLY A 169 -4.35 -10.60 17.13
N THR A 170 -3.20 -10.14 16.63
CA THR A 170 -2.19 -9.48 17.44
C THR A 170 -2.51 -7.99 17.50
N PRO A 171 -2.81 -7.42 18.68
CA PRO A 171 -3.01 -5.97 18.81
C PRO A 171 -1.78 -5.20 18.34
N ILE A 172 -1.98 -4.03 17.72
CA ILE A 172 -0.86 -3.18 17.26
C ILE A 172 0.07 -2.75 18.41
N THR A 173 -0.47 -2.69 19.63
CA THR A 173 0.25 -2.34 20.86
C THR A 173 0.81 -3.56 21.59
N SER A 174 0.69 -4.77 21.04
CA SER A 174 1.27 -5.97 21.64
C SER A 174 2.76 -5.98 21.43
N SER A 175 3.53 -6.44 22.42
CA SER A 175 4.95 -6.73 22.26
C SER A 175 5.23 -7.77 21.17
N ASP A 176 4.26 -8.64 20.87
CA ASP A 176 4.37 -9.59 19.76
C ASP A 176 4.35 -8.90 18.38
N ASN A 177 3.86 -7.65 18.32
CA ASN A 177 3.90 -6.83 17.12
C ASN A 177 5.18 -5.98 17.12
N ARG A 178 6.29 -6.58 16.65
CA ARG A 178 7.60 -5.90 16.52
C ARG A 178 8.11 -5.27 17.82
N GLU A 179 7.89 -5.94 18.95
CA GLU A 179 8.36 -5.47 20.26
C GLU A 179 7.75 -4.10 20.65
N ALA A 180 6.55 -3.80 20.15
CA ALA A 180 5.88 -2.53 20.47
C ALA A 180 5.70 -2.35 21.97
N GLU A 181 6.14 -1.19 22.47
CA GLU A 181 6.06 -0.83 23.88
C GLU A 181 5.26 0.48 24.04
N ILE A 182 4.24 0.45 24.91
CA ILE A 182 3.54 1.69 25.30
C ILE A 182 4.32 2.33 26.43
N VAL A 183 5.09 3.37 26.11
CA VAL A 183 5.89 4.11 27.09
C VAL A 183 5.36 5.51 27.36
N TRP A 184 5.59 5.98 28.59
CA TRP A 184 5.34 7.36 28.99
C TRP A 184 6.60 7.96 29.63
N PRO A 185 7.07 9.15 29.21
CA PRO A 185 6.48 10.04 28.20
C PRO A 185 6.50 9.44 26.78
N PRO A 186 5.64 9.91 25.85
CA PRO A 186 5.59 9.39 24.49
C PRO A 186 6.96 9.52 23.81
N THR A 187 7.42 8.44 23.20
CA THR A 187 8.68 8.38 22.44
C THR A 187 8.42 8.05 20.97
N TYR A 188 9.45 8.13 20.14
CA TYR A 188 9.40 7.68 18.76
C TYR A 188 9.26 6.15 18.70
N ASP A 189 8.35 5.67 17.86
CA ASP A 189 8.19 4.24 17.54
C ASP A 189 9.32 3.79 16.61
N LEU A 190 10.53 3.69 17.17
CA LEU A 190 11.75 3.27 16.49
C LEU A 190 12.47 2.21 17.35
N PRO A 191 13.06 1.18 16.73
CA PRO A 191 13.80 0.17 17.45
C PRO A 191 15.05 0.77 18.14
N GLN A 192 15.37 0.19 19.28
CA GLN A 192 16.63 0.40 19.99
C GLN A 192 17.54 -0.81 19.70
N PRO A 193 18.84 -0.61 19.41
CA PRO A 193 19.65 0.60 19.65
C PRO A 193 19.74 1.59 18.48
N GLU A 194 19.01 1.39 17.39
CA GLU A 194 19.16 2.17 16.16
C GLU A 194 18.81 3.64 16.34
N GLN A 195 17.78 3.95 17.13
CA GLN A 195 17.40 5.33 17.46
C GLN A 195 18.52 6.09 18.18
N GLN A 196 19.24 5.45 19.11
CA GLN A 196 20.37 6.05 19.82
C GLN A 196 21.56 6.30 18.88
N SER A 197 21.84 5.34 18.01
CA SER A 197 22.90 5.44 17.01
C SER A 197 22.61 6.57 16.01
N ALA A 198 21.37 6.65 15.52
CA ALA A 198 20.91 7.72 14.64
C ALA A 198 21.01 9.10 15.29
N SER A 199 20.57 9.23 16.56
CA SER A 199 20.67 10.49 17.30
C SER A 199 22.12 10.95 17.44
N SER A 200 23.04 10.02 17.73
CA SER A 200 24.47 10.31 17.84
C SER A 200 25.07 10.73 16.48
N LEU A 201 24.71 10.06 15.39
CA LEU A 201 25.17 10.43 14.04
C LEU A 201 24.67 11.82 13.62
N ILE A 202 23.40 12.14 13.92
CA ILE A 202 22.83 13.46 13.64
C ILE A 202 23.60 14.56 14.38
N GLU A 203 23.97 14.32 15.63
CA GLU A 203 24.73 15.28 16.44
C GLU A 203 26.16 15.47 15.91
N ILE A 204 26.85 14.38 15.55
CA ILE A 204 28.22 14.41 15.02
C ILE A 204 28.30 15.16 13.69
N VAL A 205 27.36 14.87 12.78
CA VAL A 205 27.38 15.43 11.42
C VAL A 205 26.85 16.86 11.36
N GLY A 206 25.83 17.16 12.18
CA GLY A 206 25.20 18.48 12.21
C GLY A 206 24.34 18.79 10.98
N PRO A 207 23.63 19.93 10.98
CA PRO A 207 22.68 20.29 9.91
C PRO A 207 23.34 20.42 8.53
N GLY A 208 22.66 19.90 7.51
CA GLY A 208 23.11 19.93 6.11
C GLY A 208 24.02 18.78 5.71
N GLY A 209 24.46 17.95 6.66
CA GLY A 209 25.31 16.81 6.34
C GLY A 209 24.54 15.56 5.89
N ILE A 210 25.31 14.59 5.42
CA ILE A 210 24.85 13.31 4.88
C ILE A 210 25.48 12.20 5.72
N VAL A 211 24.67 11.20 6.11
CA VAL A 211 25.12 10.04 6.89
C VAL A 211 24.86 8.76 6.11
N ALA A 212 25.77 7.80 6.27
CA ALA A 212 25.59 6.43 5.81
C ALA A 212 25.72 5.50 7.02
N GLY A 213 24.75 4.60 7.17
CA GLY A 213 24.70 3.57 8.19
C GLY A 213 24.04 2.30 7.66
N PRO A 214 23.91 1.26 8.50
CA PRO A 214 22.98 0.16 8.23
C PRO A 214 21.57 0.70 7.98
N GLU A 215 20.75 -0.02 7.19
CA GLU A 215 19.45 0.50 6.73
C GLU A 215 18.55 0.93 7.89
N ASN A 216 18.52 0.17 8.99
CA ASN A 216 17.68 0.50 10.15
C ASN A 216 18.11 1.79 10.87
N VAL A 217 19.40 2.13 10.83
CA VAL A 217 19.93 3.39 11.39
C VAL A 217 19.63 4.55 10.45
N ASP A 218 19.85 4.38 9.15
CA ASP A 218 19.55 5.39 8.13
C ASP A 218 18.04 5.70 8.06
N PHE A 219 17.19 4.68 8.25
CA PHE A 219 15.75 4.86 8.41
C PHE A 219 15.44 5.72 9.64
N SER A 220 16.05 5.41 10.78
CA SER A 220 15.86 6.15 12.03
C SER A 220 16.29 7.62 11.90
N VAL A 221 17.41 7.90 11.19
CA VAL A 221 17.84 9.29 10.92
C VAL A 221 16.77 10.06 10.16
N SER A 222 16.21 9.46 9.10
CA SER A 222 15.17 10.08 8.28
C SER A 222 13.85 10.30 9.02
N VAL A 223 13.56 9.52 10.06
CA VAL A 223 12.40 9.74 10.94
C VAL A 223 12.67 10.84 11.96
N LEU A 224 13.88 10.90 12.52
CA LEU A 224 14.22 11.84 13.60
C LEU A 224 14.44 13.28 13.10
N THR A 225 14.91 13.49 11.87
CA THR A 225 15.19 14.83 11.36
C THR A 225 15.11 14.95 9.84
N THR A 226 14.82 16.16 9.36
CA THR A 226 14.93 16.54 7.94
C THR A 226 16.20 17.32 7.62
N LYS A 227 16.97 17.70 8.64
CA LYS A 227 18.18 18.53 8.52
C LYS A 227 19.42 17.74 8.11
N VAL A 228 19.42 16.44 8.38
CA VAL A 228 20.47 15.50 7.98
C VAL A 228 19.85 14.51 7.01
N ARG A 229 20.56 14.14 5.95
CA ARG A 229 20.07 13.18 4.95
C ARG A 229 20.76 11.84 5.15
N SER A 230 20.00 10.75 5.15
CA SER A 230 20.59 9.42 5.07
C SER A 230 20.83 9.01 3.62
N VAL A 231 21.87 8.20 3.41
CA VAL A 231 22.26 7.67 2.10
C VAL A 231 21.21 6.66 1.62
N ASN A 232 20.70 5.82 2.51
CA ASN A 232 19.68 4.83 2.20
C ASN A 232 18.63 4.72 3.32
N PRO A 233 17.60 5.59 3.33
CA PRO A 233 16.55 5.51 4.33
C PRO A 233 15.71 4.24 4.25
N ARG A 234 15.55 3.67 3.05
CA ARG A 234 14.95 2.36 2.79
C ARG A 234 15.46 1.83 1.46
N SER A 235 15.91 0.59 1.44
CA SER A 235 16.43 -0.06 0.24
C SER A 235 15.38 -0.16 -0.86
N ALA A 236 14.09 -0.22 -0.49
CA ALA A 236 12.98 -0.18 -1.45
C ALA A 236 12.93 1.11 -2.30
N TYR A 237 13.51 2.22 -1.83
CA TYR A 237 13.62 3.46 -2.62
C TYR A 237 14.87 3.51 -3.49
N LEU A 238 15.80 2.57 -3.34
CA LEU A 238 16.96 2.46 -4.21
C LEU A 238 16.66 1.59 -5.44
N THR A 239 15.54 0.88 -5.44
CA THR A 239 15.09 0.01 -6.53
C THR A 239 13.94 0.65 -7.28
N GLY A 240 13.87 0.44 -8.60
CA GLY A 240 12.76 0.90 -9.44
C GLY A 240 13.14 1.99 -10.43
N ARG A 241 12.23 2.29 -11.36
CA ARG A 241 12.50 3.20 -12.50
C ARG A 241 12.53 4.69 -12.14
N HIS A 242 12.18 5.07 -10.91
CA HIS A 242 12.31 6.46 -10.42
C HIS A 242 13.75 6.84 -10.05
N VAL A 243 14.68 5.90 -10.18
CA VAL A 243 16.11 6.06 -9.92
C VAL A 243 16.84 6.29 -11.24
N GLY A 244 17.26 7.54 -11.50
CA GLY A 244 18.19 7.83 -12.59
C GLY A 244 19.64 7.48 -12.22
N GLU A 245 20.54 7.42 -13.21
CA GLU A 245 21.97 7.18 -12.97
C GLU A 245 22.58 8.18 -11.98
N GLU A 246 22.10 9.44 -11.96
CA GLU A 246 22.53 10.48 -11.02
C GLU A 246 22.19 10.18 -9.55
N PHE A 247 21.24 9.28 -9.30
CA PHE A 247 20.84 8.92 -7.94
C PHE A 247 21.82 7.95 -7.28
N LEU A 248 22.66 7.26 -8.07
CA LEU A 248 23.69 6.33 -7.59
C LEU A 248 23.11 5.24 -6.65
N SER A 249 22.01 4.59 -7.07
CA SER A 249 21.33 3.58 -6.24
C SER A 249 22.23 2.42 -5.86
N ASP A 250 23.05 1.98 -6.80
CA ASP A 250 23.89 0.80 -6.64
C ASP A 250 24.99 1.10 -5.62
N GLU A 251 25.59 2.28 -5.70
CA GLU A 251 26.58 2.77 -4.74
C GLU A 251 25.97 2.92 -3.35
N ARG A 252 24.78 3.53 -3.23
CA ARG A 252 24.04 3.67 -1.96
C ARG A 252 23.74 2.30 -1.35
N LEU A 253 23.34 1.33 -2.17
CA LEU A 253 23.05 -0.03 -1.74
C LEU A 253 24.32 -0.75 -1.29
N ILE A 254 25.41 -0.64 -2.05
CA ILE A 254 26.72 -1.21 -1.72
C ILE A 254 27.23 -0.66 -0.37
N LEU A 255 27.15 0.67 -0.16
CA LEU A 255 27.52 1.30 1.11
C LEU A 255 26.69 0.75 2.27
N SER A 256 25.37 0.73 2.12
CA SER A 256 24.45 0.27 3.17
C SER A 256 24.70 -1.19 3.54
N ARG A 257 24.85 -2.07 2.54
CA ARG A 257 25.11 -3.51 2.75
C ARG A 257 26.48 -3.75 3.37
N GLY A 258 27.49 -2.97 2.98
CA GLY A 258 28.81 -3.06 3.59
C GLY A 258 28.81 -2.64 5.05
N LEU A 259 28.07 -1.59 5.41
CA LEU A 259 27.92 -1.12 6.79
C LEU A 259 27.07 -2.06 7.64
N GLU A 260 26.06 -2.70 7.05
CA GLU A 260 25.18 -3.63 7.76
C GLU A 260 25.85 -4.97 8.07
N THR A 261 26.62 -5.50 7.13
CA THR A 261 27.31 -6.80 7.29
C THR A 261 28.72 -6.68 7.85
N GLY A 262 29.29 -5.46 7.85
CA GLY A 262 30.69 -5.22 8.16
C GLY A 262 31.65 -5.83 7.13
N ARG A 263 31.17 -6.19 5.94
CA ARG A 263 31.94 -6.87 4.89
C ARG A 263 31.67 -6.25 3.53
N SER A 264 32.72 -6.20 2.69
CA SER A 264 32.57 -5.78 1.30
C SER A 264 32.09 -6.93 0.42
N GLU A 265 30.79 -7.26 0.49
CA GLU A 265 30.20 -8.38 -0.26
C GLU A 265 30.40 -8.25 -1.78
N TYR A 266 30.44 -7.01 -2.27
CA TYR A 266 30.62 -6.66 -3.69
C TYR A 266 32.09 -6.41 -4.07
N GLY A 267 33.04 -6.72 -3.17
CA GLY A 267 34.46 -6.45 -3.36
C GLY A 267 34.88 -5.09 -2.81
N THR A 268 36.12 -4.97 -2.34
CA THR A 268 36.63 -3.75 -1.68
C THR A 268 36.68 -2.55 -2.62
N GLU A 269 37.01 -2.77 -3.89
CA GLU A 269 37.06 -1.73 -4.92
C GLU A 269 35.70 -1.08 -5.15
N SER A 270 34.63 -1.87 -5.22
CA SER A 270 33.26 -1.36 -5.40
C SER A 270 32.80 -0.54 -4.19
N PHE A 271 33.17 -0.92 -2.97
CA PHE A 271 32.84 -0.17 -1.77
C PHE A 271 33.65 1.13 -1.67
N GLU A 272 34.94 1.10 -2.02
CA GLU A 272 35.77 2.31 -2.10
C GLU A 272 35.27 3.28 -3.18
N ASN A 273 34.80 2.77 -4.32
CA ASN A 273 34.20 3.60 -5.36
C ASN A 273 32.89 4.22 -4.87
N ALA A 274 32.06 3.47 -4.15
CA ALA A 274 30.81 3.99 -3.60
C ALA A 274 31.00 5.07 -2.52
N LEU A 275 32.18 5.15 -1.89
CA LEU A 275 32.53 6.20 -0.92
C LEU A 275 32.93 7.54 -1.55
N ARG A 276 33.19 7.58 -2.87
CA ARG A 276 33.67 8.78 -3.58
C ARG A 276 32.52 9.58 -4.17
#